data_AF-A0A950RY47-F1
#
_entry.id   AF-A0A950RY47-F1
#
_cell.length_a   1.000
_cell.length_b   1.000
_cell.length_c   1.000
_cell.angle_alpha   90.00
_cell.angle_beta   90.00
_cell.angle_gamma   90.00
#
_symmetry.space_group_name_H-M   'P 1'
#
loop_
_entity.id
_entity.type
_entity.pdbx_description
1 polymer ?
#
loop_
_entity_poly.entity_id
_entity_poly.type
_entity_poly.pdbx_seq_one_letter_code
_entity_poly.pdbx_strand_id
1 'polypeptide(L)' 'MPLKRVDVQIRAFQDRNAPARQDYSTFNSVRVSFQLGGVSEAQAQDLVDKFKRR' A
#
# COMPACT_ATOMS: atom_id res chain seq x y z
N MET A 1 16.53 7.77 -11.74
CA MET A 1 15.96 9.11 -11.45
C MET A 1 15.85 9.27 -9.95
N PRO A 2 16.16 10.44 -9.36
CA PRO A 2 16.18 10.55 -7.91
C PRO A 2 14.77 10.74 -7.38
N LEU A 3 14.15 9.64 -6.94
CA LEU A 3 13.05 9.70 -5.99
C LEU A 3 13.57 10.39 -4.73
N LYS A 4 13.07 11.59 -4.42
CA LYS A 4 13.60 12.43 -3.35
C LYS A 4 12.93 12.19 -2.01
N ARG A 5 11.66 11.79 -2.05
CA ARG A 5 10.85 11.54 -0.86
C ARG A 5 9.84 10.45 -1.15
N VAL A 6 9.59 9.63 -0.14
CA VAL A 6 8.53 8.64 -0.11
C VAL A 6 7.85 8.74 1.25
N ASP A 7 6.58 9.12 1.24
CA ASP A 7 5.73 9.02 2.42
C ASP A 7 4.68 7.94 2.16
N VAL A 8 4.45 7.09 3.16
CA VAL A 8 3.52 5.97 3.06
C VAL A 8 2.53 6.04 4.20
N GLN A 9 1.24 6.08 3.87
CA GLN A 9 0.16 5.92 4.83
C GLN A 9 -0.45 4.53 4.68
N ILE A 10 -0.49 3.78 5.77
CA ILE A 10 -1.08 2.44 5.83
C ILE A 10 -2.32 2.51 6.72
N ARG A 11 -3.45 2.02 6.22
CA ARG A 11 -4.68 1.81 6.99
C ARG A 11 -5.14 0.38 6.84
N ALA A 12 -5.22 -0.33 7.95
CA ALA A 12 -5.75 -1.69 7.99
C ALA A 12 -7.14 -1.69 8.63
N PHE A 13 -8.02 -2.55 8.12
CA PHE A 13 -9.35 -2.77 8.67
C PHE A 13 -9.50 -4.24 9.09
N GLN A 14 -10.04 -4.45 10.29
CA GLN A 14 -10.35 -5.78 10.82
C GLN A 14 -11.78 -5.80 11.36
N ASP A 15 -12.57 -6.73 10.87
CA ASP A 15 -13.86 -7.12 11.41
C ASP A 15 -13.72 -8.47 12.11
N ARG A 16 -13.85 -8.47 13.43
CA ARG A 16 -13.75 -9.68 14.26
C ARG A 16 -14.96 -10.59 14.14
N ASN A 17 -16.09 -10.07 13.65
CA ASN A 17 -17.32 -10.84 13.47
C ASN A 17 -17.39 -11.51 12.10
N ALA A 18 -16.57 -11.04 11.14
CA ALA A 18 -16.45 -11.60 9.80
C ALA A 18 -14.97 -11.79 9.42
N PRO A 19 -14.24 -12.68 10.11
CA PRO A 19 -12.82 -12.87 9.85
C PRO A 19 -12.60 -13.49 8.46
N ALA A 20 -11.65 -12.95 7.69
CA ALA A 20 -11.32 -13.48 6.37
C ALA A 20 -10.75 -14.91 6.42
N ARG A 21 -10.17 -15.28 7.57
CA ARG A 21 -9.67 -16.63 7.89
C ARG A 21 -9.97 -16.95 9.35
N GLN A 22 -10.33 -18.19 9.63
CA GLN A 22 -10.72 -18.62 10.97
C GLN A 22 -9.54 -19.14 11.80
N ASP A 23 -8.43 -19.47 11.16
CA ASP A 23 -7.24 -20.06 11.77
C ASP A 23 -6.19 -19.03 12.22
N TYR A 24 -6.29 -17.78 11.74
CA TYR A 24 -5.39 -16.67 12.10
C TYR A 24 -6.15 -15.36 12.25
N SER A 25 -5.64 -14.47 13.10
CA SER A 25 -6.10 -13.08 13.12
C SER A 25 -5.54 -12.34 11.90
N THR A 26 -6.39 -12.11 10.90
CA THR A 26 -6.04 -11.37 9.68
C THR A 26 -6.75 -10.02 9.63
N PHE A 27 -6.15 -9.07 8.90
CA PHE A 27 -6.87 -7.88 8.46
C PHE A 27 -7.76 -8.26 7.27
N ASN A 28 -9.00 -7.76 7.27
CA ASN A 28 -9.93 -7.94 6.16
C ASN A 28 -9.48 -7.15 4.93
N SER A 29 -8.90 -5.96 5.14
CA SER A 29 -8.30 -5.18 4.06
C SER A 29 -7.18 -4.29 4.57
N VAL A 30 -6.25 -3.97 3.67
CA VAL A 30 -5.18 -3.01 3.89
C VAL A 30 -5.16 -2.03 2.73
N ARG A 31 -5.27 -0.74 3.02
CA ARG A 31 -5.08 0.34 2.06
C ARG A 31 -3.72 0.98 2.30
N VAL A 32 -2.93 1.07 1.23
CA VAL A 32 -1.63 1.73 1.22
C VAL A 32 -1.69 2.92 0.27
N SER A 33 -1.30 4.09 0.75
CA SER A 33 -1.26 5.33 -0.03
C SER A 33 0.16 5.87 -0.04
N PHE A 34 0.71 6.06 -1.24
CA PHE A 34 2.07 6.57 -1.46
C PHE A 34 2.01 8.03 -1.87
N GLN A 35 2.85 8.86 -1.27
CA GLN A 35 3.15 10.20 -1.74
C GLN A 35 4.63 10.22 -2.16
N LEU A 36 4.87 10.46 -3.44
CA LEU A 36 6.21 10.40 -4.03
C LEU A 36 6.64 11.80 -4.45
N GLY A 37 7.79 12.23 -3.94
CA GLY A 37 8.38 13.54 -4.23
C GLY A 37 9.54 13.45 -5.22
N GLY A 38 9.58 14.37 -6.18
CA GLY A 38 10.68 14.48 -7.14
C GLY A 38 10.56 13.58 -8.37
N VAL A 39 9.38 13.01 -8.62
CA VAL A 39 9.05 12.21 -9.81
C VAL A 39 7.76 12.73 -10.45
N SER A 40 7.57 12.49 -11.75
CA SER A 40 6.29 12.76 -12.40
C SER A 40 5.24 11.73 -12.00
N GLU A 41 3.97 12.02 -12.23
CA GLU A 41 2.86 11.10 -11.93
C GLU A 41 2.99 9.77 -12.68
N ALA A 42 3.36 9.79 -13.97
CA ALA A 42 3.59 8.57 -14.74
C ALA A 42 4.73 7.71 -14.18
N GLN A 43 5.80 8.35 -13.69
CA GLN A 43 6.91 7.66 -13.03
C GLN A 43 6.50 7.11 -11.67
N ALA A 44 5.71 7.87 -10.91
CA ALA A 44 5.15 7.43 -9.64
C ALA A 44 4.28 6.18 -9.83
N GLN A 45 3.45 6.16 -10.86
CA GLN A 45 2.58 5.03 -11.19
C GLN A 45 3.39 3.78 -11.55
N ASP A 46 4.41 3.91 -12.43
CA ASP A 46 5.32 2.80 -12.77
C ASP A 46 6.05 2.24 -11.53
N LEU A 47 6.47 3.10 -10.61
CA LEU A 47 7.09 2.68 -9.34
C LEU A 47 6.11 1.92 -8.44
N VAL A 48 4.88 2.40 -8.31
CA VAL A 48 3.83 1.72 -7.53
C VAL A 48 3.47 0.37 -8.15
N ASP A 49 3.38 0.29 -9.47
CA ASP A 49 3.04 -0.95 -10.16
C ASP A 49 4.16 -1.99 -10.06
N LYS A 50 5.43 -1.56 -10.11
CA LYS A 50 6.58 -2.42 -9.81
C LYS A 50 6.58 -2.91 -8.38
N PHE A 51 6.22 -2.06 -7.41
CA PHE A 51 6.10 -2.46 -6.01
C PHE A 51 5.03 -3.53 -5.80
N LYS A 52 3.84 -3.38 -6.42
CA LYS A 52 2.73 -4.34 -6.30
C LYS A 52 3.01 -5.72 -6.90
N ARG A 53 3.93 -5.82 -7.87
CA ARG A 53 4.31 -7.08 -8.54
C ARG A 53 5.31 -7.92 -7.75
N ARG A 54 5.81 -7.41 -6.62
CA ARG A 54 6.65 -8.14 -5.67
C ARG A 54 5.81 -8.61 -4.48
#